data_AF-A0A8H4B3M5-F1
#
_entry.id   AF-A0A8H4B3M5-F1
#
_cell.length_a   1.000
_cell.length_b   1.000
_cell.length_c   1.000
_cell.angle_alpha   90.00
_cell.angle_beta   90.00
_cell.angle_gamma   90.00
#
_symmetry.space_group_name_H-M   'P 1'
#
loop_
_entity.id
_entity.type
_entity.pdbx_description
1 polymer ?
#
loop_
_entity_poly.entity_id
_entity_poly.type
_entity_poly.pdbx_seq_one_letter_code
_entity_poly.pdbx_strand_id
1 'polypeptide(L)'
;MEVKFLSLNLYVGVHENDILTFMQKATLLAIEGESWIFFNEINTCDHIGMLGSLISHRLLNGKKIHPNIRLFAACNPYQLRTKSQSNVGLVDLSKLYEEKGKLVYQVHSMPDQILDYVWDYGYLKANDK
;
A
#
# COMPACT_ATOMS: atom_id res chain seq x y z
N MET A 1 -5.69 20.06 20.40
CA MET A 1 -6.03 20.21 18.97
C MET A 1 -6.26 18.81 18.45
N GLU A 2 -7.40 18.53 17.85
CA GLU A 2 -7.75 17.18 17.35
C GLU A 2 -7.08 16.95 15.98
N VAL A 3 -6.37 15.83 15.85
CA VAL A 3 -5.68 15.47 14.59
C VAL A 3 -6.69 14.89 13.61
N LYS A 4 -6.62 15.28 12.35
CA LYS A 4 -7.47 14.70 11.30
C LYS A 4 -6.81 13.45 10.73
N PHE A 5 -7.57 12.36 10.61
CA PHE A 5 -7.08 11.09 10.08
C PHE A 5 -7.79 10.72 8.77
N LEU A 6 -7.02 10.28 7.78
CA LEU A 6 -7.50 9.80 6.49
C LEU A 6 -6.81 8.48 6.14
N SER A 7 -7.57 7.53 5.59
CA SER A 7 -7.04 6.25 5.11
C SER A 7 -7.43 5.99 3.67
N LEU A 8 -6.51 5.39 2.90
CA LEU A 8 -6.74 4.90 1.55
C LEU A 8 -6.26 3.45 1.44
N ASN A 9 -7.15 2.54 1.05
CA ASN A 9 -6.78 1.17 0.71
C ASN A 9 -6.34 1.12 -0.76
N LEU A 10 -5.14 0.59 -1.00
CA LEU A 10 -4.60 0.46 -2.33
C LEU A 10 -4.78 -0.97 -2.82
N TYR A 11 -5.61 -1.15 -3.85
CA TYR A 11 -5.88 -2.44 -4.47
C TYR A 11 -5.68 -2.36 -5.98
N VAL A 12 -5.71 -3.51 -6.66
CA VAL A 12 -5.61 -3.58 -8.13
C VAL A 12 -6.76 -2.79 -8.76
N GLY A 13 -6.42 -1.72 -9.48
CA GLY A 13 -7.41 -0.82 -10.11
C GLY A 13 -7.55 0.55 -9.46
N VAL A 14 -6.83 0.85 -8.37
CA VAL A 14 -6.66 2.24 -7.92
C VAL A 14 -5.84 3.00 -8.95
N HIS A 15 -6.41 4.07 -9.50
CA HIS A 15 -5.74 4.90 -10.48
C HIS A 15 -4.94 6.02 -9.80
N GLU A 16 -3.93 6.53 -10.50
CA GLU A 16 -3.14 7.68 -10.04
C GLU A 16 -4.03 8.85 -9.57
N ASN A 17 -5.11 9.14 -10.30
CA ASN A 17 -6.03 10.22 -9.97
C ASN A 17 -6.75 10.05 -8.64
N ASP A 18 -7.00 8.81 -8.20
CA ASP A 18 -7.60 8.54 -6.89
C ASP A 18 -6.63 8.93 -5.77
N ILE A 19 -5.34 8.60 -5.93
CA ILE A 19 -4.27 8.96 -5.00
C ILE A 19 -4.09 10.49 -4.98
N LEU A 20 -4.10 11.14 -6.14
CA LEU A 20 -3.99 12.60 -6.25
C LEU A 20 -5.16 13.30 -5.55
N THR A 21 -6.39 12.84 -5.79
CA THR A 21 -7.60 13.41 -5.16
C THR A 21 -7.56 13.24 -3.64
N PHE A 22 -7.14 12.07 -3.17
CA PHE A 22 -6.97 11.79 -1.74
C PHE A 22 -5.91 12.70 -1.11
N MET A 23 -4.76 12.89 -1.76
CA MET A 23 -3.70 13.78 -1.29
C MET A 23 -4.07 15.26 -1.30
N GLN A 24 -4.90 15.69 -2.26
CA GLN A 24 -5.47 17.04 -2.27
C GLN A 24 -6.36 17.27 -1.05
N LYS A 25 -7.27 16.33 -0.74
CA LYS A 25 -8.10 16.38 0.46
C LYS A 25 -7.26 16.46 1.73
N ALA A 26 -6.22 15.63 1.83
CA ALA A 26 -5.35 15.63 3.00
C ALA A 26 -4.54 16.94 3.13
N THR A 27 -4.16 17.55 2.01
CA THR A 27 -3.47 18.84 1.98
C THR A 27 -4.38 19.97 2.48
N LEU A 28 -5.66 19.97 2.12
CA LEU A 28 -6.62 20.95 2.63
C LEU A 28 -6.77 20.86 4.16
N LEU A 29 -6.91 19.65 4.70
CA LEU A 29 -6.94 19.45 6.17
C LEU A 29 -5.63 19.88 6.83
N ALA A 30 -4.50 19.70 6.14
CA ALA A 30 -3.18 20.04 6.66
C ALA A 30 -2.94 21.56 6.80
N ILE A 31 -3.75 22.38 6.11
CA ILE A 31 -3.73 23.85 6.26
C ILE A 31 -4.31 24.25 7.62
N GLU A 32 -5.36 23.57 8.07
CA GLU A 32 -6.05 23.85 9.34
C GLU A 32 -5.34 23.26 10.56
N GLY A 33 -4.50 22.23 10.37
CA GLY A 33 -3.79 21.56 11.45
C GLY A 33 -3.01 20.34 10.99
N GLU A 34 -2.65 19.46 11.93
CA GLU A 34 -1.97 18.21 11.59
C GLU A 34 -2.95 17.20 10.94
N SER A 35 -2.50 16.56 9.86
CA SER A 35 -3.26 15.58 9.08
C SER A 35 -2.46 14.27 8.98
N TRP A 36 -3.03 13.18 9.49
CA TRP A 36 -2.44 11.85 9.44
C TRP A 36 -3.07 11.07 8.30
N ILE A 37 -2.21 10.50 7.46
CA ILE A 37 -2.60 9.75 6.27
C ILE A 37 -2.10 8.32 6.41
N PHE A 38 -2.97 7.35 6.18
CA PHE A 38 -2.62 5.95 6.15
C PHE A 38 -2.89 5.33 4.77
N PHE A 39 -1.85 4.80 4.13
CA PHE A 39 -1.96 3.98 2.93
C PHE A 39 -1.89 2.50 3.29
N ASN A 40 -2.96 1.77 3.05
CA ASN A 40 -2.96 0.33 3.28
C ASN A 40 -2.61 -0.43 2.00
N GLU A 41 -1.95 -1.58 2.13
CA GLU A 41 -1.60 -2.49 1.04
C GLU A 41 -0.81 -1.83 -0.11
N ILE A 42 0.16 -0.97 0.22
CA ILE A 42 0.82 -0.12 -0.78
C ILE A 42 1.45 -0.90 -1.94
N ASN A 43 1.98 -2.09 -1.66
CA ASN A 43 2.64 -2.95 -2.64
C ASN A 43 1.66 -3.69 -3.57
N THR A 44 0.35 -3.53 -3.42
CA THR A 44 -0.64 -4.00 -4.40
C THR A 44 -0.96 -2.95 -5.46
N CYS A 45 -0.51 -1.70 -5.28
CA CYS A 45 -0.73 -0.60 -6.23
C CYS A 45 0.28 -0.60 -7.38
N ASP A 46 -0.20 -0.43 -8.62
CA ASP A 46 0.66 -0.26 -9.81
C ASP A 46 1.50 1.03 -9.76
N HIS A 47 1.10 2.01 -8.94
CA HIS A 47 1.79 3.27 -8.77
C HIS A 47 2.79 3.27 -7.59
N ILE A 48 3.32 2.10 -7.20
CA ILE A 48 4.24 1.96 -6.07
C ILE A 48 5.49 2.84 -6.17
N GLY A 49 6.01 3.11 -7.38
CA GLY A 49 7.13 4.04 -7.56
C GLY A 49 6.81 5.49 -7.15
N MET A 50 5.58 5.95 -7.46
CA MET A 50 5.09 7.26 -7.02
C MET A 50 4.91 7.29 -5.50
N LEU A 51 4.34 6.23 -4.91
CA LEU A 51 4.20 6.09 -3.46
C LEU A 51 5.56 6.05 -2.76
N GLY A 52 6.56 5.38 -3.37
CA GLY A 52 7.93 5.35 -2.89
C GLY A 52 8.52 6.76 -2.78
N SER A 53 8.38 7.57 -3.82
CA SER A 53 8.82 8.99 -3.80
C SER A 53 8.06 9.83 -2.78
N LEU A 54 6.75 9.59 -2.63
CA LEU A 54 5.91 10.26 -1.65
C LEU A 54 6.35 9.97 -0.21
N ILE A 55 6.64 8.71 0.10
CA ILE A 55 7.03 8.27 1.44
C ILE A 55 8.47 8.72 1.76
N SER A 56 9.43 8.41 0.88
CA SER A 56 10.85 8.66 1.14
C SER A 56 11.24 10.14 1.05
N HIS A 57 10.76 10.83 0.02
CA HIS A 57 11.19 12.21 -0.29
C HIS A 57 10.13 13.26 0.05
N ARG A 58 8.95 12.84 0.49
CA ARG A 58 7.79 13.75 0.67
C ARG A 58 7.44 14.49 -0.61
N LEU A 59 7.60 13.84 -1.77
CA LEU A 59 7.33 14.40 -3.10
C LEU A 59 6.16 13.70 -3.78
N LEU A 60 5.20 14.47 -4.29
CA LEU A 60 4.13 14.01 -5.16
C LEU A 60 4.22 14.77 -6.50
N ASN A 61 4.42 14.05 -7.60
CA ASN A 61 4.62 14.61 -8.95
C ASN A 61 5.66 15.76 -8.96
N GLY A 62 6.78 15.54 -8.27
CA GLY A 62 7.88 16.49 -8.17
C GLY A 62 7.67 17.66 -7.19
N LYS A 63 6.52 17.75 -6.51
CA LYS A 63 6.21 18.82 -5.55
C LYS A 63 6.24 18.30 -4.12
N LYS A 64 6.81 19.08 -3.19
CA LYS A 64 6.78 18.74 -1.76
C LYS A 64 5.35 18.78 -1.23
N ILE A 65 4.97 17.76 -0.47
CA ILE A 65 3.68 17.74 0.25
C ILE A 65 3.73 18.69 1.45
N HIS A 66 2.54 19.05 1.96
CA HIS A 66 2.41 19.95 3.10
C HIS A 66 3.19 19.43 4.34
N PRO A 67 3.90 20.28 5.10
CA PRO A 67 4.71 19.84 6.24
C PRO A 67 3.89 19.23 7.38
N ASN A 68 2.61 19.62 7.52
CA ASN A 68 1.70 19.10 8.54
C ASN A 68 1.10 17.72 8.21
N ILE A 69 1.50 17.11 7.08
CA ILE A 69 1.08 15.74 6.75
C ILE A 69 2.02 14.72 7.43
N ARG A 70 1.45 13.75 8.14
CA ARG A 70 2.14 12.56 8.63
C ARG A 70 1.71 11.36 7.79
N LEU A 71 2.69 10.62 7.26
CA LEU A 71 2.46 9.48 6.38
C LEU A 71 2.65 8.19 7.17
N PHE A 72 1.70 7.29 7.03
CA PHE A 72 1.75 5.92 7.51
C PHE A 72 1.44 5.01 6.32
N ALA A 73 2.10 3.86 6.27
CA ALA A 73 1.88 2.89 5.22
C ALA A 73 1.95 1.47 5.77
N ALA A 74 1.10 0.59 5.24
CA ALA A 74 1.17 -0.85 5.44
C ALA A 74 1.38 -1.55 4.10
N CYS A 75 2.14 -2.63 4.10
CA CYS A 75 2.37 -3.48 2.94
C CYS A 75 2.10 -4.93 3.30
N ASN A 76 1.73 -5.71 2.29
CA ASN A 76 1.52 -7.15 2.42
C ASN A 76 2.86 -7.90 2.42
N PRO A 77 3.03 -8.95 3.23
CA PRO A 77 4.27 -9.73 3.27
C PRO A 77 4.48 -10.50 1.96
N TYR A 78 5.74 -10.57 1.50
CA TYR A 78 6.14 -11.35 0.33
C TYR A 78 6.22 -12.83 0.68
N GLN A 79 5.08 -13.53 0.61
CA GLN A 79 5.02 -14.96 0.87
C GLN A 79 4.94 -15.75 -0.44
N LEU A 80 5.91 -16.64 -0.64
CA LEU A 80 5.88 -17.63 -1.71
C LEU A 80 4.76 -18.64 -1.45
N ARG A 81 3.99 -18.98 -2.49
CA ARG A 81 2.98 -20.04 -2.40
C ARG A 81 3.65 -21.38 -2.13
N THR A 82 3.41 -21.94 -0.96
CA THR A 82 3.79 -23.31 -0.64
C THR A 82 2.69 -24.27 -1.12
N LYS A 83 2.88 -24.77 -2.34
CA LYS A 83 2.14 -25.87 -3.01
C LYS A 83 0.71 -25.56 -3.46
N SER A 84 0.43 -26.05 -4.66
CA SER A 84 -0.84 -25.99 -5.38
C SER A 84 -1.98 -26.64 -4.61
N GLN A 85 -2.88 -25.85 -4.02
CA GLN A 85 -4.26 -26.29 -3.75
C GLN A 85 -5.04 -26.33 -5.08
N SER A 86 -4.55 -27.08 -6.06
CA SER A 86 -5.26 -27.33 -7.30
C SER A 86 -6.01 -28.65 -7.13
N ASN A 87 -7.21 -28.59 -6.53
CA ASN A 87 -8.31 -29.52 -6.72
C ASN A 87 -9.58 -28.90 -6.12
N VAL A 88 -9.97 -27.73 -6.63
CA VAL A 88 -11.34 -27.22 -6.50
C VAL A 88 -11.96 -27.35 -7.89
N GLY A 89 -13.13 -27.99 -7.96
CA GLY A 89 -13.74 -28.58 -9.16
C GLY A 89 -13.63 -27.80 -10.48
N LEU A 90 -13.38 -28.57 -11.54
CA LEU A 90 -13.68 -28.31 -12.96
C LEU A 90 -12.96 -27.17 -13.71
N VAL A 91 -12.17 -26.32 -13.05
CA VAL A 91 -11.36 -25.31 -13.75
C VAL A 91 -9.89 -25.58 -13.51
N ASP A 92 -9.13 -25.75 -14.60
CA ASP A 92 -7.67 -25.83 -14.56
C ASP A 92 -7.10 -24.44 -14.24
N LEU A 93 -7.18 -24.08 -12.96
CA LEU A 93 -6.72 -22.80 -12.44
C LEU A 93 -5.21 -22.63 -12.57
N SER A 94 -4.46 -23.70 -12.91
CA SER A 94 -3.01 -23.66 -13.10
C SER A 94 -2.58 -22.62 -14.14
N LYS A 95 -3.33 -22.47 -15.25
CA LYS A 95 -3.06 -21.46 -16.29
C LYS A 95 -3.31 -20.03 -15.80
N LEU A 96 -4.41 -19.81 -15.06
CA LEU A 96 -4.70 -18.52 -14.42
C LEU A 96 -3.70 -18.18 -13.29
N TYR A 97 -3.06 -19.19 -12.70
CA TYR A 97 -2.06 -19.04 -11.66
C TYR A 97 -0.65 -18.77 -12.21
N GLU A 98 -0.29 -19.34 -13.35
CA GLU A 98 0.98 -19.00 -14.04
C GLU A 98 0.98 -17.53 -14.50
N GLU A 99 -0.15 -17.03 -15.00
CA GLU A 99 -0.31 -15.63 -15.42
C GLU A 99 -0.18 -14.62 -14.27
N LYS A 100 -0.45 -15.03 -13.02
CA LYS A 100 -0.47 -14.15 -11.82
C LYS A 100 0.76 -14.26 -10.91
N GLY A 101 1.75 -15.08 -11.27
CA GLY A 101 3.00 -15.24 -10.52
C GLY A 101 2.93 -16.18 -9.31
N LYS A 102 4.11 -16.48 -8.73
CA LYS A 102 4.28 -17.49 -7.66
C LYS A 102 3.94 -17.01 -6.24
N LEU A 103 3.53 -15.75 -6.08
CA LEU A 103 3.26 -15.16 -4.77
C LEU A 103 1.81 -15.42 -4.34
N VAL A 104 1.58 -15.49 -3.02
CA VAL A 104 0.23 -15.63 -2.45
C VAL A 104 -0.62 -14.39 -2.75
N TYR A 105 0.02 -13.22 -2.70
CA TYR A 105 -0.55 -11.91 -3.04
C TYR A 105 0.04 -11.41 -4.36
N GLN A 106 -0.78 -10.75 -5.17
CA GLN A 106 -0.28 -10.01 -6.34
C GLN A 106 0.30 -8.68 -5.83
N VAL A 107 1.60 -8.69 -5.53
CA VAL A 107 2.33 -7.54 -5.00
C VAL A 107 3.51 -7.20 -5.89
N HIS A 108 3.71 -5.91 -6.10
CA HIS A 108 4.90 -5.34 -6.72
C HIS A 108 6.07 -5.38 -5.74
N SER A 109 7.29 -5.48 -6.24
CA SER A 109 8.48 -5.32 -5.41
C SER A 109 8.50 -3.93 -4.77
N MET A 110 8.80 -3.86 -3.47
CA MET A 110 9.00 -2.57 -2.80
C MET A 110 10.16 -1.82 -3.48
N PRO A 111 10.03 -0.50 -3.70
CA PRO A 111 11.15 0.32 -4.13
C PRO A 111 12.25 0.32 -3.08
N ASP A 112 13.51 0.16 -3.51
CA ASP A 112 14.69 0.16 -2.63
C ASP A 112 14.73 1.37 -1.68
N GLN A 113 14.24 2.52 -2.17
CA GLN A 113 14.15 3.79 -1.45
C GLN A 113 13.33 3.73 -0.16
N ILE A 114 12.40 2.79 -0.05
CA ILE A 114 11.52 2.65 1.11
C ILE A 114 11.69 1.33 1.86
N LEU A 115 12.61 0.48 1.42
CA LEU A 115 12.81 -0.84 2.02
C LEU A 115 13.28 -0.72 3.48
N ASP A 116 14.17 0.24 3.76
CA ASP A 116 14.69 0.52 5.11
C ASP A 116 13.63 1.07 6.08
N TYR A 117 12.46 1.50 5.59
CA TYR A 117 11.34 1.94 6.44
C TYR A 117 10.38 0.79 6.80
N VAL A 118 10.53 -0.39 6.19
CA VAL A 118 9.62 -1.52 6.42
C VAL A 118 9.97 -2.21 7.74
N TRP A 119 8.95 -2.47 8.56
CA TRP A 119 9.07 -3.21 9.80
C TRP A 119 8.00 -4.30 9.88
N ASP A 120 8.34 -5.45 10.48
CA ASP A 120 7.42 -6.56 10.69
C ASP A 120 6.59 -6.34 11.98
N TYR A 121 5.29 -6.16 11.82
CA TYR A 121 4.33 -6.02 12.94
C TYR A 121 3.94 -7.37 13.56
N GLY A 122 4.41 -8.49 13.01
CA GLY A 122 4.06 -9.83 13.43
C GLY A 122 2.71 -10.29 12.89
N TYR A 123 2.17 -11.34 13.50
CA TYR A 123 0.91 -11.96 13.12
C TYR A 123 -0.05 -12.00 14.31
N LEU A 124 -1.35 -11.93 14.00
CA LEU A 124 -2.40 -12.06 15.01
C LEU A 124 -2.35 -13.46 15.63
N LYS A 125 -2.18 -13.53 16.95
CA LYS A 125 -2.24 -14.78 17.71
C LYS A 125 -3.69 -15.09 18.06
N ALA A 126 -3.98 -16.37 18.29
CA ALA A 126 -5.33 -16.83 18.64
C ALA A 126 -5.90 -16.14 19.90
N ASN A 127 -5.03 -15.69 20.79
CA ASN A 127 -5.38 -15.05 22.06
C ASN A 127 -5.50 -13.51 21.97
N ASP A 128 -5.30 -12.91 20.79
CA ASP A 128 -5.41 -11.46 20.58
C ASP A 128 -6.85 -11.03 20.24
N LYS A 129 -7.81 -11.96 20.28
CA LYS A 129 -9.22 -11.75 19.97
C LYS A 129 -10.07 -11.52 21.22
#